data_AF-A0A8S3ESP7-F1
#
_entry.id   AF-A0A8S3ESP7-F1
#
_cell.length_a   1.000
_cell.length_b   1.000
_cell.length_c   1.000
_cell.angle_alpha   90.00
_cell.angle_beta   90.00
_cell.angle_gamma   90.00
#
_symmetry.space_group_name_H-M   'P 1'
#
loop_
_entity.id
_entity.type
_entity.pdbx_description
1 polymer ?
#
loop_
_entity_poly.entity_id
_entity_poly.type
_entity_poly.pdbx_seq_one_letter_code
_entity_poly.pdbx_strand_id
1 'polypeptide(L)' 'MQTHPNGDLPVAYLSKKFTATQMNWPATEQECYAIVYAIEKWHKYLDGQSFSIETD' A
#
# COMPACT_ATOMS: atom_id res chain seq x y z
N MET A 1 6.24 4.69 -8.14
CA MET A 1 6.40 3.88 -9.37
C MET A 1 7.88 3.87 -9.73
N GLN A 2 8.38 2.85 -10.42
CA GLN A 2 9.77 2.86 -10.89
C GLN A 2 9.81 3.34 -12.34
N THR A 3 10.64 4.33 -12.62
CA THR A 3 10.77 4.89 -13.97
C THR A 3 11.60 3.95 -14.83
N HIS A 4 10.97 3.40 -15.87
CA HIS A 4 11.63 2.60 -16.90
C HIS A 4 11.70 3.36 -18.22
N PRO A 5 12.54 2.93 -19.18
CA PRO A 5 12.62 3.56 -20.50
C PRO A 5 11.28 3.65 -21.26
N ASN A 6 10.32 2.79 -20.90
CA ASN A 6 9.02 2.69 -21.55
C ASN A 6 7.87 3.28 -20.71
N GLY A 7 8.18 4.02 -19.65
CA GLY A 7 7.21 4.60 -18.73
C GLY A 7 7.31 4.06 -17.30
N ASP A 8 6.38 4.49 -16.46
CA ASP A 8 6.32 4.08 -15.05
C ASP A 8 5.74 2.68 -14.93
N LEU A 9 6.51 1.78 -14.29
CA LEU A 9 6.06 0.41 -14.02
C LEU A 9 5.88 0.18 -12.52
N PRO A 10 4.91 -0.68 -12.15
CA PRO A 10 4.72 -1.10 -10.77
C PRO A 10 5.88 -1.99 -10.34
N VAL A 11 6.42 -1.72 -9.14
CA VAL A 11 7.53 -2.48 -8.55
C VAL A 11 7.03 -3.80 -7.96
N ALA A 12 5.86 -3.76 -7.30
CA ALA A 12 5.21 -4.90 -6.69
C ALA A 12 3.71 -4.63 -6.51
N TYR A 13 2.93 -5.70 -6.42
CA TYR A 13 1.53 -5.66 -6.01
C TYR A 13 1.39 -6.31 -4.64
N LEU A 14 0.54 -5.73 -3.79
CA LEU A 14 0.22 -6.26 -2.48
C LEU A 14 -1.29 -6.28 -2.29
N SER A 15 -1.79 -7.41 -1.79
CA SER A 15 -3.18 -7.54 -1.37
C SER A 15 -3.25 -8.34 -0.08
N LYS A 16 -4.25 -8.05 0.74
CA LYS A 16 -4.54 -8.77 1.98
C LYS A 16 -6.04 -9.01 2.09
N LYS A 17 -6.41 -10.25 2.37
CA LYS A 17 -7.80 -10.60 2.66
C LYS A 17 -8.16 -10.11 4.06
N PHE A 18 -9.23 -9.32 4.16
CA PHE A 18 -9.79 -8.91 5.45
C PHE A 18 -10.42 -10.08 6.19
N THR A 19 -10.31 -10.04 7.52
CA THR A 19 -11.11 -10.91 8.40
C THR A 19 -12.57 -10.49 8.39
N ALA A 20 -13.46 -11.35 8.89
CA ALA A 20 -14.90 -11.04 8.99
C ALA A 20 -15.17 -9.75 9.78
N THR A 21 -14.37 -9.47 10.81
CA THR A 21 -14.47 -8.22 11.59
C THR A 21 -13.99 -7.02 10.78
N GLN A 22 -12.87 -7.15 10.08
CA GLN A 22 -12.28 -6.07 9.28
C GLN A 22 -13.16 -5.66 8.10
N MET A 23 -13.87 -6.63 7.53
CA MET A 23 -14.79 -6.37 6.42
C MET A 23 -15.98 -5.48 6.83
N ASN A 24 -16.32 -5.43 8.12
CA ASN A 24 -17.38 -4.59 8.65
C ASN A 24 -16.89 -3.18 9.06
N TRP A 25 -15.59 -2.89 8.91
CA TRP A 25 -15.06 -1.57 9.20
C TRP A 25 -15.51 -0.55 8.16
N PRO A 26 -15.63 0.74 8.53
CA PRO A 26 -15.79 1.83 7.55
C PRO A 26 -14.66 1.84 6.51
N ALA A 27 -14.93 2.32 5.30
CA ALA A 27 -13.94 2.38 4.21
C ALA A 27 -12.64 3.09 4.63
N THR A 28 -12.75 4.22 5.33
CA THR A 28 -11.61 4.97 5.85
C THR A 28 -10.72 4.15 6.80
N GLU A 29 -11.30 3.27 7.62
CA GLU A 29 -10.52 2.39 8.50
C GLU A 29 -9.86 1.26 7.71
N GLN A 30 -10.53 0.73 6.69
CA GLN A 30 -9.97 -0.30 5.80
C GLN A 30 -8.80 0.26 4.99
N GLU A 31 -8.92 1.47 4.46
CA GLU A 31 -7.86 2.19 3.75
C GLU A 31 -6.66 2.47 4.66
N CYS A 32 -6.89 3.04 5.84
CA CYS A 32 -5.83 3.29 6.82
C CYS A 32 -5.10 2.00 7.20
N TYR A 33 -5.83 0.91 7.43
CA TYR A 33 -5.24 -0.39 7.71
C TYR A 33 -4.42 -0.92 6.52
N ALA A 34 -4.92 -0.77 5.29
CA ALA A 34 -4.21 -1.18 4.09
C ALA A 34 -2.90 -0.39 3.92
N ILE A 35 -2.91 0.91 4.21
CA ILE A 35 -1.72 1.79 4.17
C ILE A 35 -0.68 1.33 5.20
N VAL A 36 -1.07 1.17 6.46
CA VAL A 36 -0.16 0.71 7.53
C VAL A 36 0.44 -0.65 7.16
N TYR A 37 -0.40 -1.59 6.72
CA TYR A 37 0.05 -2.91 6.32
C TYR A 37 1.03 -2.86 5.12
N ALA A 38 0.78 -2.00 4.14
CA ALA A 38 1.67 -1.82 3.00
C ALA A 38 3.03 -1.26 3.41
N ILE A 39 3.05 -0.25 4.29
CA ILE A 39 4.29 0.35 4.81
C ILE A 39 5.10 -0.69 5.60
N GLU A 40 4.46 -1.44 6.50
CA GLU A 40 5.14 -2.50 7.25
C GLU A 40 5.72 -3.57 6.31
N LYS A 41 4.95 -4.00 5.30
CA LYS A 41 5.38 -5.05 4.37
C LYS A 41 6.53 -4.60 3.47
N TRP A 42 6.52 -3.32 3.08
CA TRP A 42 7.50 -2.73 2.18
C TRP A 42 8.51 -1.84 2.88
N HIS A 43 8.64 -1.93 4.20
CA HIS A 43 9.60 -1.17 4.98
C HIS A 43 11.00 -1.24 4.35
N LYS A 44 11.47 -2.42 3.94
CA LYS A 44 12.77 -2.58 3.27
C LYS A 44 12.97 -1.79 1.96
N TYR A 45 11.88 -1.37 1.31
CA TYR A 45 11.90 -0.58 0.08
C TYR A 45 11.64 0.91 0.33
N LEU A 46 10.91 1.23 1.40
CA LEU A 46 10.48 2.59 1.73
C LEU A 46 11.39 3.28 2.75
N ASP A 47 12.14 2.50 3.54
CA ASP A 47 12.99 3.03 4.60
C ASP A 47 14.05 3.99 4.05
N GLY A 48 14.16 5.15 4.70
CA GLY A 48 15.05 6.23 4.29
C GLY A 48 14.67 6.96 2.99
N GLN A 49 13.50 6.68 2.40
CA GLN A 49 13.02 7.32 1.17
C GLN A 49 11.76 8.14 1.43
N SER A 50 11.64 9.30 0.78
CA SER A 50 10.38 10.03 0.72
C SER A 50 9.46 9.37 -0.30
N PHE A 51 8.21 9.11 0.07
CA PHE A 51 7.22 8.53 -0.81
C PHE A 51 5.84 9.18 -0.60
N SER A 52 5.01 9.13 -1.63
CA SER A 52 3.62 9.57 -1.60
C SER A 52 2.69 8.37 -1.62
N ILE A 53 1.55 8.50 -0.94
CA ILE A 53 0.50 7.49 -0.88
C ILE A 53 -0.76 8.14 -1.45
N GLU A 54 -1.39 7.48 -2.41
CA GLU A 54 -2.65 7.92 -3.01
C GLU A 54 -3.74 6.92 -2.60
N THR A 55 -4.82 7.42 -2.01
CA THR A 55 -6.03 6.67 -1.60
C THR A 55 -7.27 7.43 -2.09
N ASP A 56 -8.41 6.75 -2.22
CA ASP A 56 -9.70 7.34 -2.59
C ASP A 56 -10.26 8.26 -1.48
#